data_AF-A0A2N2RF35-F1
#
_entry.id   AF-A0A2N2RF35-F1
#
_cell.length_a   1.000
_cell.length_b   1.000
_cell.length_c   1.000
_cell.angle_alpha   90.00
_cell.angle_beta   90.00
_cell.angle_gamma   90.00
#
_symmetry.space_group_name_H-M   'P 1'
#
loop_
_entity.id
_entity.type
_entity.pdbx_description
1 polymer ?
#
loop_
_entity_poly.entity_id
_entity_poly.type
_entity_poly.pdbx_seq_one_letter_code
_entity_poly.pdbx_strand_id
1 'polypeptide(L)'
;MNALSDLRQCPDVATLKPALHTLAGQFGRVTRLDILTTMHERTKQAICFLRLDHPEKEQALMRTLGVGRFGGEVIIVVDMDASVATKDDGPSSRWAEFEDDE
;
A
#
# COMPACT_ATOMS: atom_id res chain seq x y z
N MET A 1 12.83 -4.82 10.61
CA MET A 1 12.00 -5.57 9.64
C MET A 1 10.93 -4.61 9.14
N ASN A 2 10.94 -4.26 7.86
CA ASN A 2 9.87 -3.46 7.26
C ASN A 2 8.73 -4.43 6.88
N ALA A 3 7.80 -4.68 7.80
CA ALA A 3 6.69 -5.60 7.57
C ALA A 3 5.85 -5.24 6.33
N LEU A 4 5.82 -3.95 5.95
CA LEU A 4 5.19 -3.46 4.73
C LEU A 4 5.92 -3.95 3.46
N SER A 5 7.25 -4.08 3.50
CA SER A 5 8.06 -4.50 2.35
C SER A 5 7.79 -5.96 1.96
N ASP A 6 7.57 -6.85 2.92
CA ASP A 6 7.17 -8.24 2.68
C ASP A 6 5.81 -8.31 1.95
N LEU A 7 4.88 -7.40 2.27
CA LEU A 7 3.57 -7.36 1.62
C LEU A 7 3.66 -6.91 0.16
N ARG A 8 4.63 -6.05 -0.19
CA ARG A 8 4.87 -5.60 -1.57
C ARG A 8 5.38 -6.72 -2.49
N GLN A 9 5.87 -7.83 -1.91
CA GLN A 9 6.32 -9.00 -2.69
C GLN A 9 5.17 -9.93 -3.08
N CYS A 10 3.94 -9.66 -2.63
CA CYS A 10 2.78 -10.47 -2.97
C CYS A 10 2.27 -10.10 -4.38
N PRO A 11 2.32 -11.02 -5.37
CA PRO A 11 1.92 -10.71 -6.75
C PRO A 11 0.41 -10.55 -6.93
N ASP A 12 -0.40 -11.13 -6.03
CA ASP A 12 -1.86 -11.19 -6.17
C ASP A 12 -2.58 -11.19 -4.83
N VAL A 13 -3.89 -10.91 -4.86
CA VAL A 13 -4.76 -10.92 -3.68
C VAL A 13 -4.73 -12.27 -2.94
N ALA A 14 -4.58 -13.37 -3.68
CA ALA A 14 -4.55 -14.72 -3.12
C ALA A 14 -3.35 -14.94 -2.19
N THR A 15 -2.22 -14.28 -2.43
CA THR A 15 -1.01 -14.33 -1.58
C THR A 15 -0.99 -13.18 -0.57
N LEU A 16 -1.51 -12.02 -0.95
CA LEU A 16 -1.58 -10.83 -0.10
C LEU A 16 -2.53 -11.03 1.11
N LYS A 17 -3.70 -11.64 0.89
CA LYS A 17 -4.71 -11.86 1.94
C LYS A 17 -4.18 -12.68 3.11
N PRO A 18 -3.62 -13.89 2.93
CA PRO A 18 -3.07 -14.68 4.04
C PRO A 18 -1.85 -14.01 4.68
N ALA A 19 -1.01 -13.31 3.91
CA ALA A 19 0.12 -12.56 4.44
C ALA A 19 -0.33 -11.43 5.38
N LEU A 20 -1.28 -10.60 4.94
CA LEU A 20 -1.89 -9.54 5.75
C LEU A 20 -2.57 -10.09 6.99
N HIS A 21 -3.32 -11.18 6.85
CA HIS A 21 -3.99 -11.81 7.99
C HIS A 21 -2.99 -12.34 9.03
N THR A 22 -1.88 -12.93 8.57
CA THR A 22 -0.81 -13.44 9.44
C THR A 22 -0.09 -12.30 10.14
N LEU A 23 0.24 -11.23 9.41
CA LEU A 23 0.86 -10.05 9.98
C LEU A 23 -0.04 -9.38 11.01
N ALA A 24 -1.29 -9.10 10.63
CA ALA A 24 -2.28 -8.47 11.51
C ALA A 24 -2.59 -9.34 12.74
N GLY A 25 -2.58 -10.67 12.57
CA GLY A 25 -2.74 -11.65 13.64
C GLY A 25 -1.69 -11.55 14.75
N GLN A 26 -0.51 -10.99 14.48
CA GLN A 26 0.52 -10.75 15.51
C GLN A 26 0.12 -9.63 16.47
N PHE A 27 -0.77 -8.73 16.05
CA PHE A 27 -1.23 -7.59 16.86
C PHE A 27 -2.54 -7.90 17.58
N GLY A 28 -3.49 -8.54 16.89
CA GLY A 28 -4.81 -8.85 17.44
C GLY A 28 -5.61 -9.76 16.51
N ARG A 29 -6.85 -10.07 16.91
CA ARG A 29 -7.72 -10.89 16.07
C ARG A 29 -8.25 -10.03 14.93
N VAL A 30 -8.05 -10.46 13.70
CA VAL A 30 -8.63 -9.81 12.52
C VAL A 30 -10.13 -10.05 12.51
N THR A 31 -10.91 -8.98 12.63
CA THR A 31 -12.39 -9.02 12.59
C THR A 31 -12.92 -8.73 11.20
N ARG A 32 -12.17 -7.96 10.40
CA ARG A 32 -12.48 -7.68 9.00
C ARG A 32 -11.20 -7.50 8.18
N LEU A 33 -11.20 -8.08 6.98
CA LEU A 33 -10.16 -7.88 5.98
C LEU A 33 -10.80 -7.89 4.59
N ASP A 34 -10.93 -6.72 4.00
CA ASP A 34 -11.39 -6.51 2.62
C ASP A 34 -10.22 -6.04 1.76
N ILE A 35 -10.12 -6.54 0.53
CA ILE A 35 -9.05 -6.17 -0.41
C ILE A 35 -9.70 -5.76 -1.72
N LEU A 36 -9.49 -4.52 -2.12
CA LEU A 36 -9.92 -3.98 -3.40
C LEU A 36 -8.71 -3.84 -4.30
N THR A 37 -8.76 -4.45 -5.48
CA THR A 37 -7.73 -4.26 -6.50
C THR A 37 -8.14 -3.11 -7.40
N THR A 38 -7.23 -2.17 -7.62
CA THR A 38 -7.38 -1.09 -8.59
C THR A 38 -6.22 -1.13 -9.58
N MET A 39 -6.46 -0.60 -10.78
CA MET A 39 -5.42 -0.39 -11.78
C MET A 39 -5.22 1.10 -11.95
N HIS A 40 -4.12 1.62 -11.42
CA HIS A 40 -3.77 3.04 -11.47
C HIS A 40 -2.58 3.20 -12.42
N GLU A 41 -2.78 3.89 -13.56
CA GLU A 41 -1.69 4.24 -14.49
C GLU A 41 -0.83 3.04 -14.95
N ARG A 42 -1.47 1.88 -15.19
CA ARG A 42 -0.87 0.57 -15.52
C ARG A 42 -0.23 -0.20 -14.35
N THR A 43 -0.15 0.40 -13.17
CA THR A 43 0.25 -0.30 -11.94
C THR A 43 -0.96 -0.92 -11.27
N LYS A 44 -0.88 -2.21 -10.94
CA LYS A 44 -1.91 -2.90 -10.18
C LYS A 44 -1.67 -2.58 -8.69
N GLN A 45 -2.67 -2.05 -8.01
CA GLN A 45 -2.58 -1.73 -6.58
C GLN A 45 -3.68 -2.47 -5.81
N ALA A 46 -3.38 -2.87 -4.59
CA ALA A 46 -4.33 -3.43 -3.64
C ALA A 46 -4.56 -2.42 -2.52
N ILE A 47 -5.81 -2.02 -2.32
CA ILE A 47 -6.27 -1.26 -1.17
C ILE A 47 -6.86 -2.26 -0.18
N CYS A 48 -6.22 -2.40 0.97
CA CYS A 48 -6.59 -3.36 2.00
C CYS A 48 -7.21 -2.63 3.18
N PHE A 49 -8.44 -2.97 3.52
CA PHE A 49 -9.18 -2.46 4.67
C PHE A 49 -9.12 -3.50 5.78
N LEU A 50 -8.53 -3.12 6.91
CA LEU A 50 -8.31 -4.01 8.04
C LEU A 50 -9.02 -3.46 9.29
N ARG A 51 -9.68 -4.35 10.01
CA ARG A 51 -10.13 -4.15 11.40
C ARG A 51 -9.60 -5.24 12.31
N LEU A 52 -9.13 -4.81 13.47
CA LEU A 52 -8.83 -5.71 14.58
C LEU A 52 -9.95 -5.67 15.63
N ASP A 53 -9.86 -6.56 16.62
CA ASP A 53 -10.86 -6.65 17.69
C ASP A 53 -10.79 -5.47 18.68
N HIS A 54 -9.61 -4.87 18.87
CA HIS A 54 -9.42 -3.71 19.75
C HIS A 54 -8.69 -2.55 19.05
N PRO A 55 -9.11 -1.30 19.30
CA PRO A 55 -8.53 -0.11 18.67
C PRO A 55 -7.08 0.17 19.08
N GLU A 56 -6.65 -0.29 20.25
CA GLU A 56 -5.25 -0.21 20.69
C GLU A 56 -4.33 -1.08 19.84
N LYS A 57 -4.82 -2.23 19.36
CA LYS A 57 -4.07 -3.12 18.46
C LYS A 57 -3.97 -2.52 17.07
N GLU A 58 -5.05 -1.87 16.61
CA GLU A 58 -5.05 -1.12 15.35
C GLU A 58 -3.99 -0.01 15.40
N GLN A 59 -3.87 0.72 16.52
CA GLN A 59 -2.83 1.73 16.70
C GLN A 59 -1.41 1.16 16.69
N ALA A 60 -1.17 0.02 17.34
CA ALA A 60 0.13 -0.63 17.30
C ALA A 60 0.50 -1.05 15.86
N LEU A 61 -0.45 -1.66 15.15
CA LEU A 61 -0.30 -2.07 13.76
C LEU A 61 0.01 -0.88 12.85
N MET A 62 -0.73 0.23 12.98
CA MET A 62 -0.49 1.47 12.23
C MET A 62 0.92 2.02 12.44
N ARG A 63 1.40 2.06 13.70
CA ARG A 63 2.76 2.53 14.01
C ARG A 63 3.83 1.61 13.42
N THR A 64 3.62 0.30 13.42
CA THR A 64 4.58 -0.66 12.87
C THR A 64 4.64 -0.65 11.35
N LEU A 65 3.49 -0.49 10.69
CA LEU A 65 3.39 -0.47 9.23
C LEU A 65 3.58 0.93 8.62
N GLY A 66 3.51 1.99 9.43
CA GLY A 66 3.54 3.37 8.94
C GLY A 66 2.30 3.77 8.15
N VAL A 67 1.15 3.14 8.45
CA VAL A 67 -0.11 3.33 7.71
C VAL A 67 -1.12 4.14 8.52
N GLY A 68 -2.05 4.78 7.81
CA GLY A 68 -3.07 5.65 8.39
C GLY A 68 -4.42 4.96 8.62
N ARG A 69 -5.30 5.68 9.31
CA ARG A 69 -6.71 5.33 9.47
C ARG A 69 -7.57 6.28 8.64
N PHE A 70 -8.54 5.73 7.92
CA PHE A 70 -9.51 6.52 7.16
C PHE A 70 -10.92 5.95 7.36
N GLY A 71 -11.90 6.80 7.60
CA GLY A 71 -13.29 6.37 7.81
C GLY A 71 -13.51 5.44 9.02
N GLY A 72 -12.53 5.36 9.94
CA GLY A 72 -12.58 4.43 11.05
C GLY A 72 -11.92 3.07 10.79
N GLU A 73 -11.32 2.85 9.62
CA GLU A 73 -10.67 1.59 9.22
C GLU A 73 -9.17 1.82 8.95
N VAL A 74 -8.34 0.80 9.19
CA VAL A 74 -6.92 0.85 8.83
C VAL A 74 -6.81 0.55 7.34
N ILE A 75 -6.23 1.48 6.58
CA ILE A 75 -6.06 1.33 5.13
C ILE A 75 -4.59 1.11 4.82
N ILE A 76 -4.30 0.03 4.09
CA ILE A 76 -2.97 -0.33 3.61
C ILE A 76 -3.01 -0.37 2.09
N VAL A 77 -2.18 0.44 1.44
CA VAL A 77 -2.04 0.44 -0.01
C VAL A 77 -0.77 -0.32 -0.36
N VAL A 78 -0.90 -1.34 -1.20
CA VAL A 78 0.21 -2.18 -1.64
C VAL A 78 0.27 -2.15 -3.17
N ASP A 79 1.41 -1.75 -3.72
CA ASP A 79 1.68 -1.95 -5.14
C ASP A 79 1.88 -3.44 -5.39
N MET A 80 1.05 -4.04 -6.24
CA MET A 80 1.23 -5.40 -6.73
C MET A 80 1.99 -5.26 -8.03
N ASP A 81 3.29 -5.56 -8.01
CA ASP A 81 4.22 -5.36 -9.12
C ASP A 81 3.62 -5.87 -10.44
N ALA A 82 3.06 -4.95 -11.23
CA ALA A 82 2.63 -5.25 -12.57
C ALA A 82 3.90 -5.09 -13.39
N SER A 83 4.61 -6.21 -13.60
CA SER A 83 5.79 -6.34 -14.47
C SER A 83 5.82 -5.25 -15.56
N VAL A 84 6.37 -4.09 -15.22
CA VAL A 84 6.72 -3.06 -16.18
C VAL A 84 8.21 -3.20 -16.35
N ALA A 85 8.56 -4.15 -17.21
CA ALA A 85 9.77 -4.00 -17.99
C ALA A 85 9.76 -2.57 -18.57
N THR A 86 10.66 -1.75 -18.03
CA THR A 86 11.37 -0.65 -18.67
C THR A 86 10.59 0.21 -19.67
N LYS A 87 10.48 1.50 -19.34
CA LYS A 87 11.29 2.51 -20.04
C LYS A 87 11.41 3.76 -19.18
N ASP A 88 12.65 3.98 -18.77
CA ASP A 88 13.26 5.29 -18.59
C ASP A 88 12.70 6.27 -19.64
N ASP A 89 11.88 7.21 -19.22
CA ASP A 89 11.66 8.45 -19.94
C ASP A 89 12.03 9.57 -18.97
N GLY A 90 13.10 10.27 -19.34
CA GLY A 90 14.00 11.04 -18.49
C GLY A 90 13.36 12.16 -17.67
N PRO A 91 14.19 12.89 -16.87
CA PRO A 91 13.69 13.87 -15.94
C PRO A 91 12.93 14.96 -16.71
N SER A 92 11.66 15.17 -16.35
CA SER A 92 10.88 16.35 -16.72
C SER A 92 11.40 17.58 -15.97
N SER A 93 12.71 17.84 -16.08
CA SER A 93 13.38 19.09 -15.75
C SER A 93 13.34 19.98 -16.98
N ARG A 94 12.16 20.55 -17.25
CA ARG A 94 12.05 21.70 -18.15
C ARG A 94 10.90 22.56 -17.67
N TRP A 95 11.03 23.06 -16.44
CA TRP A 95 10.46 24.36 -16.09
C TRP A 95 11.04 25.32 -17.11
N ALA A 96 10.21 25.72 -18.07
CA ALA A 96 10.63 26.58 -19.14
C ALA A 96 11.26 27.83 -18.53
N GLU A 97 12.58 27.94 -18.69
CA GLU A 97 13.24 29.21 -18.94
C GLU A 97 12.46 29.85 -20.09
N PHE A 98 11.52 30.74 -19.77
CA PHE A 98 11.14 31.78 -20.70
C PHE A 98 12.04 32.95 -20.37
N GLU A 99 13.07 33.04 -21.20
CA GLU A 99 13.95 34.19 -21.38
C GLU A 99 13.10 35.45 -21.60
N ASP A 100 13.38 36.49 -20.81
CA ASP A 100 13.09 37.88 -21.13
C ASP A 100 13.64 38.19 -22.54
N ASP A 101 12.79 38.65 -23.46
CA ASP A 101 13.25 39.35 -24.66
C ASP A 101 12.28 40.51 -25.02
N GLU A 102 12.83 41.72 -24.82
CA GLU A 102 12.58 43.06 -25.41
C GLU A 102 11.19 43.75 -25.33
#